data_AF-A0A3A4JUR7-F1
#
_entry.id   AF-A0A3A4JUR7-F1
#
_cell.length_a   1.000
_cell.length_b   1.000
_cell.length_c   1.000
_cell.angle_alpha   90.00
_cell.angle_beta   90.00
_cell.angle_gamma   90.00
#
_symmetry.space_group_name_H-M   'P 1'
#
loop_
_entity.id
_entity.type
_entity.pdbx_description
1 polymer ?
#
loop_
_entity_poly.entity_id
_entity_poly.type
_entity_poly.pdbx_seq_one_letter_code
_entity_poly.pdbx_strand_id
1 'polypeptide(L)' 'MLAALPSSWIWAREFRPSRTPTPVVLRARDEIAAFLDGFEPVEPGLTYLSQWRPDPGDIVEIRDFDGWEGIGRI' A
#
# COMPACT_ATOMS: atom_id res chain seq x y z
N MET A 1 13.40 21.22 21.26
CA MET A 1 13.86 21.13 19.86
C MET A 1 13.01 20.07 19.17
N LEU A 2 11.93 20.48 18.50
CA LEU A 2 11.04 19.55 17.81
C LEU A 2 11.65 19.23 16.45
N ALA A 3 11.95 17.96 16.19
CA ALA A 3 12.25 17.51 14.84
C ALA A 3 10.96 17.64 14.00
N ALA A 4 11.04 18.36 12.88
CA ALA A 4 9.96 18.40 11.90
C ALA A 4 9.75 16.98 11.37
N LEU A 5 8.59 16.39 11.67
CA LEU A 5 8.23 15.09 11.15
C LEU A 5 8.02 15.20 9.62
N PRO A 6 8.45 14.21 8.82
CA PRO A 6 8.19 14.20 7.39
C PRO A 6 6.69 14.31 7.10
N SER A 7 6.32 15.00 6.01
CA SER A 7 4.94 15.29 5.62
C SER A 7 4.03 14.05 5.53
N SER A 8 4.63 12.87 5.31
CA SER A 8 3.93 11.56 5.28
C SER A 8 3.35 11.13 6.64
N TRP A 9 3.78 11.72 7.75
CA TRP A 9 3.30 11.37 9.09
C TRP A 9 2.08 12.18 9.55
N ILE A 10 1.71 13.23 8.81
CA ILE A 10 0.52 14.05 9.11
C ILE A 10 -0.76 13.24 8.87
N TRP A 11 -0.80 12.40 7.83
CA TRP A 11 -1.95 11.54 7.52
C TRP A 11 -2.17 10.41 8.52
N ALA A 12 -1.11 9.84 9.09
CA ALA A 12 -1.18 8.75 10.06
C ALA A 12 -1.81 9.16 11.41
N ARG A 13 -1.82 10.47 11.73
CA ARG A 13 -2.45 11.02 12.94
C ARG A 13 -3.89 11.46 12.73
N GLU A 14 -4.24 11.89 11.51
CA GLU A 14 -5.58 12.36 11.15
C GLU A 14 -6.53 11.20 10.79
N PHE A 15 -6.01 10.08 10.26
CA PHE A 15 -6.77 8.84 10.13
C PHE A 15 -6.96 8.20 11.51
N ARG A 16 -7.84 8.79 12.31
CA ARG A 16 -8.48 8.11 13.41
C ARG A 16 -9.32 7.01 12.75
N PRO A 17 -9.13 5.70 13.00
CA PRO A 17 -10.04 4.66 12.50
C PRO A 17 -11.37 4.70 13.28
N SER A 18 -11.90 5.90 13.51
CA SER A 18 -12.95 6.23 14.43
C SER A 18 -14.26 5.52 14.06
N ARG A 19 -14.75 4.74 15.04
CA ARG A 19 -16.15 4.32 15.27
C ARG A 19 -16.73 3.25 14.33
N THR A 20 -15.92 2.60 13.49
CA THR A 20 -16.40 1.42 12.74
C THR A 20 -16.16 0.15 13.58
N PRO A 21 -17.11 -0.82 13.60
CA PRO A 21 -16.85 -2.15 14.17
C PRO A 21 -15.72 -2.90 13.44
N THR A 22 -15.33 -2.42 12.25
CA THR A 22 -14.28 -2.99 11.40
C THR A 22 -13.12 -2.00 11.25
N PRO A 23 -12.11 -2.02 12.14
CA PRO A 23 -10.98 -1.11 12.07
C PRO A 23 -10.11 -1.41 10.85
N VAL A 24 -9.58 -0.34 10.25
CA VAL A 24 -8.61 -0.41 9.14
C VAL A 24 -7.21 -0.22 9.70
N VAL A 25 -6.28 -1.10 9.30
CA VAL A 25 -4.85 -0.99 9.62
C VAL A 25 -4.09 -0.75 8.32
N LEU A 26 -3.45 0.42 8.22
CA LEU A 26 -2.53 0.72 7.13
C LEU A 26 -1.18 0.05 7.42
N ARG A 27 -0.56 -0.52 6.39
CA ARG A 27 0.73 -1.19 6.47
C ARG A 27 1.72 -0.59 5.50
N ALA A 28 2.98 -0.55 5.89
CA ALA A 28 4.08 -0.20 5.01
C ALA A 28 4.33 -1.32 3.96
N ARG A 29 5.08 -0.97 2.91
CA ARG A 29 5.34 -1.88 1.79
C ARG A 29 6.04 -3.17 2.22
N ASP A 30 7.02 -3.05 3.10
CA ASP A 30 7.81 -4.16 3.66
C ASP A 30 6.95 -5.10 4.52
N GLU A 31 6.04 -4.54 5.33
CA GLU A 31 5.07 -5.32 6.09
C GLU A 31 4.11 -6.10 5.17
N ILE A 32 3.75 -5.53 4.02
CA ILE A 32 2.97 -6.24 3.00
C ILE A 32 3.82 -7.30 2.29
N ALA A 33 5.08 -6.99 1.95
CA ALA A 33 5.99 -7.91 1.28
C ALA A 33 6.20 -9.20 2.06
N ALA A 34 6.25 -9.12 3.39
CA ALA A 34 6.39 -10.28 4.27
C ALA A 34 5.25 -11.32 4.11
N PHE A 35 4.06 -10.92 3.64
CA PHE A 35 2.99 -11.89 3.35
C PHE A 35 3.25 -12.74 2.09
N LEU A 36 4.13 -12.27 1.21
CA LEU A 36 4.53 -12.97 -0.02
C LEU A 36 5.76 -13.85 0.19
N ASP A 37 6.34 -13.87 1.40
CA ASP A 37 7.48 -14.73 1.72
C ASP A 37 7.11 -16.21 1.54
N GLY A 38 7.97 -16.96 0.84
CA GLY A 38 7.76 -18.37 0.54
C GLY A 38 6.91 -18.66 -0.70
N PHE A 39 6.41 -17.63 -1.38
CA PHE A 39 5.78 -17.74 -2.69
C PHE A 39 6.74 -17.28 -3.79
N GLU A 40 6.53 -17.77 -5.01
CA GLU A 40 7.20 -17.20 -6.16
C GLU A 40 6.41 -15.98 -6.68
N PRO A 41 6.99 -14.77 -6.73
CA PRO A 41 6.27 -13.58 -7.13
C PRO A 41 5.94 -13.60 -8.63
N VAL A 42 4.71 -13.23 -8.96
CA VAL A 42 4.28 -12.97 -10.34
C VAL A 42 4.68 -11.54 -10.71
N GLU A 43 5.24 -11.34 -11.90
CA GLU A 43 5.59 -10.00 -12.39
C GLU A 43 4.35 -9.09 -12.54
N PRO A 44 4.40 -7.82 -12.09
CA PRO A 44 5.58 -7.04 -11.67
C PRO A 44 6.02 -7.13 -10.18
N GLY A 45 5.52 -8.09 -9.40
CA GLY A 45 5.88 -8.27 -7.98
C GLY A 45 4.96 -7.52 -7.01
N LEU A 46 5.52 -6.75 -6.07
CA LEU A 46 4.74 -5.91 -5.15
C LEU A 46 4.81 -4.45 -5.59
N THR A 47 3.68 -3.90 -6.03
CA THR A 47 3.55 -2.54 -6.58
C THR A 47 2.26 -1.87 -6.09
N TYR A 48 1.99 -0.64 -6.53
CA TYR A 48 0.70 0.00 -6.29
C TYR A 48 -0.42 -0.67 -7.09
N LEU A 49 -1.61 -0.73 -6.52
CA LEU A 49 -2.76 -1.39 -7.14
C LEU A 49 -3.08 -0.81 -8.52
N SER A 50 -3.00 0.52 -8.70
CA SER A 50 -3.17 1.14 -10.03
C SER A 50 -2.14 0.70 -11.09
N GLN A 51 -1.00 0.17 -10.66
CA GLN A 51 0.11 -0.25 -11.53
C GLN A 51 0.11 -1.75 -11.82
N TRP A 52 -0.81 -2.51 -11.25
CA TRP A 52 -0.88 -3.94 -11.48
C TRP A 52 -1.51 -4.26 -12.84
N ARG A 53 -0.63 -4.55 -13.83
CA ARG A 53 -1.01 -4.96 -15.20
C ARG A 53 -2.20 -4.17 -15.78
N PRO A 54 -2.11 -2.83 -15.85
CA PRO A 54 -3.17 -2.01 -16.42
C PRO A 54 -3.39 -2.35 -17.90
N ASP A 55 -4.57 -2.07 -18.41
CA ASP A 55 -4.88 -2.29 -19.81
C ASP A 55 -4.19 -1.22 -20.70
N PRO A 56 -3.86 -1.55 -21.97
CA PRO A 56 -3.25 -0.57 -22.87
C PRO A 56 -4.13 0.68 -23.04
N GLY A 57 -3.58 1.84 -22.70
CA GLY A 57 -4.28 3.12 -22.79
C GLY A 57 -4.85 3.63 -21.46
N ASP A 58 -4.74 2.85 -20.39
CA ASP A 58 -5.10 3.32 -19.05
C ASP A 58 -4.18 4.45 -18.58
N ILE A 59 -4.79 5.46 -17.96
CA ILE A 59 -4.07 6.52 -17.27
C ILE A 59 -3.78 6.04 -15.86
N VAL A 60 -2.50 5.75 -15.58
CA VAL A 60 -2.05 5.26 -14.29
C VAL A 60 -1.65 6.44 -13.40
N GLU A 61 -2.47 6.74 -12.40
CA GLU A 61 -2.20 7.75 -11.38
C GLU A 61 -2.16 7.09 -9.99
N ILE A 62 -1.02 7.20 -9.30
CA ILE A 62 -0.92 6.81 -7.90
C ILE A 62 -1.64 7.87 -7.06
N ARG A 63 -2.69 7.46 -6.36
CA ARG A 63 -3.50 8.32 -5.50
C ARG A 63 -3.03 8.25 -4.05
N ASP A 64 -3.45 9.21 -3.22
CA ASP A 64 -3.09 9.31 -1.80
C ASP A 64 -3.43 8.06 -0.96
N PHE A 65 -4.29 7.18 -1.46
CA PHE A 65 -4.70 5.91 -0.82
C PHE A 65 -4.52 4.70 -1.74
N ASP A 66 -3.61 4.79 -2.71
CA ASP A 66 -3.31 3.64 -3.55
C ASP A 66 -2.67 2.54 -2.70
N GLY A 67 -3.32 1.38 -2.66
CA GLY A 67 -2.89 0.25 -1.85
C GLY A 67 -1.74 -0.50 -2.50
N TRP A 68 -1.09 -1.36 -1.72
CA TRP A 68 -0.11 -2.31 -2.26
C TRP A 68 -0.83 -3.55 -2.79
N GLU A 69 -0.38 -4.04 -3.94
CA GLU A 69 -0.84 -5.28 -4.57
C GLU A 69 0.34 -6.13 -5.04
N GLY A 70 0.24 -7.44 -4.80
CA GLY A 70 1.19 -8.42 -5.31
C GLY A 70 0.60 -9.83 -5.28
N ILE A 71 1.03 -10.66 -6.23
CA ILE A 71 0.54 -12.03 -6.41
C ILE A 71 1.70 -13.02 -6.27
N GLY A 72 1.51 -14.05 -5.45
CA GLY A 72 2.43 -15.17 -5.29
C GLY A 72 1.84 -16.48 -5.83
N ARG A 73 2.67 -17.32 -6.44
CA ARG A 73 2.32 -18.70 -6.86
C ARG A 73 2.96 -19.75 -5.94
N ILE A 74 2.31 -20.91 -5.86
CA ILE A 74 2.75 -22.12 -5.12
C ILE A 74 3.37 -23.11 -6.11
#